data_AF-A0A382ENF8-F1
#
_entry.id   AF-A0A382ENF8-F1
#
_cell.length_a   1.000
_cell.length_b   1.000
_cell.length_c   1.000
_cell.angle_alpha   90.00
_cell.angle_beta   90.00
_cell.angle_gamma   90.00
#
_symmetry.space_group_name_H-M   'P 1'
#
loop_
_entity.id
_entity.type
_entity.pdbx_description
1 polymer ?
#
loop_
_entity_poly.entity_id
_entity_poly.type
_entity_poly.pdbx_seq_one_letter_code
_entity_poly.pdbx_strand_id
1 'polypeptide(L)' 'MKPRWKVGIDVGGTFTDVVALDSARGETRTAKVQS' A
#
# COMPACT_ATOMS: atom_id res chain seq x y z
N MET A 1 14.75 -1.74 14.16
CA MET A 1 14.31 -2.66 13.08
C MET A 1 14.03 -1.85 11.81
N LYS A 2 14.57 -2.26 10.65
CA LYS A 2 14.26 -1.59 9.36
C LYS A 2 12.85 -1.98 8.89
N PRO A 3 12.06 -1.06 8.32
CA PRO A 3 10.75 -1.40 7.75
C PRO A 3 10.90 -2.44 6.64
N ARG A 4 9.95 -3.37 6.54
CA ARG A 4 9.89 -4.33 5.43
C ARG A 4 8.49 -4.32 4.83
N TRP A 5 8.31 -3.36 3.91
CA TRP A 5 7.04 -3.11 3.23
C TRP A 5 6.73 -4.18 2.20
N LYS A 6 5.52 -4.72 2.27
CA LYS A 6 4.85 -5.41 1.17
C LYS A 6 3.77 -4.47 0.64
N VAL A 7 3.70 -4.30 -0.67
CA VAL A 7 2.76 -3.36 -1.30
C VAL A 7 1.84 -4.14 -2.24
N GLY A 8 0.53 -3.99 -2.04
CA GLY A 8 -0.51 -4.42 -2.97
C GLY A 8 -1.04 -3.22 -3.75
N ILE A 9 -1.26 -3.41 -5.05
CA ILE A 9 -1.78 -2.39 -5.96
C ILE A 9 -2.97 -3.00 -6.70
N ASP A 10 -4.11 -2.31 -6.67
CA ASP A 10 -5.30 -2.63 -7.45
C ASP A 10 -5.59 -1.46 -8.40
N VAL A 11 -5.54 -1.74 -9.70
CA VAL A 11 -5.61 -0.72 -10.75
C VAL A 11 -7.01 -0.71 -11.35
N GLY A 12 -7.71 0.40 -11.16
CA GLY A 12 -8.97 0.71 -11.83
C GLY A 12 -8.84 1.80 -12.89
N GLY A 13 -9.92 2.05 -13.62
CA GLY A 13 -9.94 3.04 -14.71
C GLY A 13 -9.94 4.51 -14.26
N THR A 14 -10.39 4.81 -13.04
CA THR A 14 -10.43 6.18 -12.49
C THR A 14 -9.48 6.34 -11.31
N PHE A 15 -9.35 5.30 -10.49
CA PHE A 15 -8.50 5.31 -9.31
C PHE A 15 -7.66 4.04 -9.24
N THR A 16 -6.50 4.19 -8.61
CA THR A 16 -5.64 3.09 -8.18
C THR A 16 -5.61 3.05 -6.66
N ASP A 17 -5.85 1.86 -6.10
CA ASP A 17 -5.76 1.60 -4.68
C ASP A 17 -4.40 1.01 -4.32
N VAL A 18 -3.77 1.55 -3.27
CA VAL A 18 -2.47 1.11 -2.75
C VAL A 18 -2.60 0.74 -1.28
N VAL A 19 -2.13 -0.44 -0.93
CA VAL A 19 -2.03 -0.91 0.45
C VAL A 19 -0.59 -1.32 0.74
N ALA A 20 0.02 -0.75 1.78
CA ALA A 20 1.37 -1.09 2.21
C ALA A 20 1.35 -1.65 3.64
N LEU A 21 1.98 -2.81 3.83
CA LEU A 21 2.12 -3.48 5.12
C LEU A 21 3.60 -3.58 5.52
N ASP A 22 3.99 -2.97 6.64
CA ASP A 22 5.31 -3.17 7.24
C ASP A 22 5.29 -4.46 8.05
N SER A 23 5.78 -5.53 7.46
CA SER A 23 5.87 -6.84 8.12
C SER A 23 6.79 -6.88 9.34
N ALA A 24 7.65 -5.86 9.55
CA ALA A 24 8.53 -5.78 10.70
C ALA A 24 7.89 -5.01 11.88
N ARG A 25 6.90 -4.16 11.63
CA ARG A 25 6.28 -3.28 12.64
C ARG A 25 4.76 -3.48 12.81
N GLY A 26 4.13 -4.22 11.89
CA GLY A 26 2.67 -4.37 11.84
C GLY A 26 1.95 -3.10 11.39
N GLU A 27 2.67 -2.11 10.85
CA GLU A 27 2.08 -0.85 10.37
C GLU A 27 1.41 -1.07 9.01
N THR A 28 0.20 -0.53 8.84
CA THR A 28 -0.52 -0.51 7.56
C THR A 28 -0.72 0.92 7.09
N ARG A 29 -0.46 1.18 5.82
CA ARG A 29 -0.75 2.45 5.15
C ARG A 29 -1.61 2.19 3.92
N THR A 30 -2.52 3.12 3.63
CA THR A 30 -3.42 3.05 2.48
C THR A 30 -3.42 4.36 1.72
N ALA A 31 -3.51 4.30 0.40
CA ALA A 31 -3.73 5.46 -0.45
C ALA A 31 -4.68 5.10 -1.60
N LYS A 32 -5.49 6.07 -2.02
CA LYS A 32 -6.28 6.02 -3.24
C LYS A 32 -5.88 7.22 -4.08
N VAL A 33 -5.44 7.00 -5.30
CA VAL A 33 -4.95 8.06 -6.20
C VAL A 33 -5.74 8.02 -7.49
N GLN A 34 -5.98 9.18 -8.08
CA GLN A 34 -6.49 9.23 -9.45
C GLN A 34 -5.43 8.62 -10.37
N SER A 35 -5.86 7.71 -11.25
CA SER A 35 -5.00 7.01 -12.20
C SER A 35 -4.45 7.93 -13.28
#